data_AF-A0A255HV73-F1
#
_entry.id   AF-A0A255HV73-F1
#
_cell.length_a   1.000
_cell.length_b   1.000
_cell.length_c   1.000
_cell.angle_alpha   90.00
_cell.angle_beta   90.00
_cell.angle_gamma   90.00
#
_symmetry.space_group_name_H-M   'P 1'
#
loop_
_entity.id
_entity.type
_entity.pdbx_description
1 polymer ?
#
loop_
_entity_poly.entity_id
_entity_poly.type
_entity_poly.pdbx_seq_one_letter_code
_entity_poly.pdbx_strand_id
1 'polypeptide(L)'
;MEPEVNITEAAILVGMSPQLLRWLSSYAPKSFSTKKLPIARKVGPVTFYKTAELIEFNAWLAEPWPAKLGERPHIPTKIREEIIQEAAAQCAFCHTHADTCEAAHIDPISQSKNNHPHNLIWLCANHHTSYDKGLIGPKAGTENFVKNLKAILLGYSKIVYEVKAEAATEAFHLLEVCRRAASLNPTTPEQIASTEYIGEDVLAKLVGISNGTAKNPGTKKGKSIQAFLKLGNLLSSEKLAASLPVKSRLEAVTAVREDFRLAAGLKVCPLCAGSRLRNGDECAFCGGEGSVTAKAEENFDPREFEVVNCPLCDGNGRHEGESCPVCQGECQMERRFAEAVDINDFDQVDCPLCTGTGRSGSHDCEICHGDCRIPRRVAEAVEIRDFDSVECPLCQGSGRSDEGDDCPLCVGECTVSRRLSATVDLSIFDKVDCPLCDGTGQSEWGDCSYCGGEGIVSKGHAEQFDPAEYELAECPICEGTGSNDEGDCEICEGGGQVTKVLANRLRRRR
;
A
#
# COMPACT_ATOMS: atom_id res chain seq x y z
N MET A 1 -23.34 15.57 -15.10
CA MET A 1 -23.68 14.28 -15.75
C MET A 1 -24.49 13.48 -14.74
N GLU A 2 -25.62 12.87 -15.10
CA GLU A 2 -26.38 12.04 -14.15
C GLU A 2 -25.53 10.82 -13.75
N PRO A 3 -25.49 10.42 -12.45
CA PRO A 3 -24.69 9.29 -12.03
C PRO A 3 -25.23 7.98 -12.62
N GLU A 4 -24.31 7.15 -13.12
CA GLU A 4 -24.60 5.84 -13.69
C GLU A 4 -23.99 4.73 -12.83
N VAL A 5 -24.74 3.64 -12.67
CA VAL A 5 -24.32 2.43 -11.97
C VAL A 5 -24.28 1.24 -12.92
N ASN A 6 -23.27 0.38 -12.75
CA ASN A 6 -23.21 -0.90 -13.45
C ASN A 6 -24.26 -1.87 -12.87
N ILE A 7 -24.47 -3.00 -13.53
CA ILE A 7 -25.52 -3.94 -13.13
C ILE A 7 -25.35 -4.56 -11.72
N THR A 8 -24.12 -4.71 -11.23
CA THR A 8 -23.83 -5.21 -9.88
C THR A 8 -24.17 -4.13 -8.85
N GLU A 9 -23.73 -2.90 -9.08
CA GLU A 9 -24.08 -1.73 -8.24
C GLU A 9 -25.60 -1.50 -8.23
N ALA A 10 -26.26 -1.62 -9.38
CA ALA A 10 -27.71 -1.56 -9.49
C ALA A 10 -28.39 -2.64 -8.64
N ALA A 11 -27.89 -3.88 -8.69
CA ALA A 11 -28.44 -4.98 -7.89
C ALA A 11 -28.32 -4.74 -6.38
N ILE A 12 -27.20 -4.17 -5.93
CA ILE A 12 -26.97 -3.76 -4.54
C ILE A 12 -27.92 -2.61 -4.15
N LEU A 13 -28.12 -1.65 -5.04
CA LEU A 13 -28.94 -0.45 -4.79
C LEU A 13 -30.42 -0.79 -4.61
N VAL A 14 -30.99 -1.62 -5.49
CA VAL A 14 -32.43 -1.94 -5.47
C VAL A 14 -32.76 -3.32 -4.91
N GLY A 15 -31.76 -4.08 -4.45
CA GLY A 15 -31.98 -5.40 -3.85
C GLY A 15 -32.66 -6.40 -4.80
N MET A 16 -32.25 -6.42 -6.06
CA MET A 16 -32.74 -7.36 -7.09
C MET A 16 -31.56 -7.92 -7.88
N SER A 17 -31.61 -9.20 -8.24
CA SER A 17 -30.49 -9.86 -8.92
C SER A 17 -30.14 -9.22 -10.27
N PRO A 18 -28.87 -9.28 -10.69
CA PRO A 18 -28.47 -8.89 -12.04
C PRO A 18 -29.30 -9.58 -13.15
N GLN A 19 -29.75 -10.81 -12.91
CA GLN A 19 -30.56 -11.56 -13.86
C GLN A 19 -31.97 -10.99 -13.97
N LEU A 20 -32.58 -10.58 -12.86
CA LEU A 20 -33.88 -9.93 -12.86
C LEU A 20 -33.79 -8.55 -13.52
N LEU A 21 -32.76 -7.75 -13.21
CA LEU A 21 -32.57 -6.43 -13.85
C LEU A 21 -32.41 -6.52 -15.38
N ARG A 22 -31.64 -7.49 -15.90
CA ARG A 22 -31.53 -7.74 -17.35
C ARG A 22 -32.89 -8.10 -17.97
N TRP A 23 -33.66 -8.92 -17.26
CA TRP A 23 -34.99 -9.31 -17.73
C TRP A 23 -35.95 -8.13 -17.73
N LEU A 24 -35.97 -7.31 -16.67
CA LEU A 24 -36.78 -6.08 -16.57
C LEU A 24 -36.40 -5.05 -17.65
N SER A 25 -35.15 -5.08 -18.12
CA SER A 25 -34.70 -4.24 -19.24
C SER A 25 -35.18 -4.75 -20.61
N SER A 26 -35.49 -6.05 -20.70
CA SER A 26 -35.87 -6.71 -21.96
C SER A 26 -37.40 -6.85 -22.08
N TYR A 27 -38.09 -7.03 -20.96
CA TYR A 27 -39.51 -7.36 -20.87
C TYR A 27 -40.24 -6.42 -19.92
N ALA A 28 -41.47 -6.04 -20.29
CA ALA A 28 -42.33 -5.27 -19.40
C ALA A 28 -42.96 -6.22 -18.36
N PRO A 29 -42.79 -5.95 -17.05
CA PRO A 29 -43.24 -6.88 -16.01
C PRO A 29 -44.75 -6.85 -15.80
N LYS A 30 -45.38 -5.67 -15.94
CA LYS A 30 -46.82 -5.48 -15.72
C LYS A 30 -47.61 -5.75 -16.99
N SER A 31 -48.69 -6.54 -16.90
CA SER A 31 -49.64 -6.73 -18.00
C SER A 31 -50.14 -5.39 -18.53
N PHE A 32 -50.43 -5.29 -19.82
CA PHE A 32 -50.93 -4.06 -20.46
C PHE A 32 -50.00 -2.83 -20.39
N SER A 33 -48.80 -2.96 -19.81
CA SER A 33 -47.75 -1.95 -19.83
C SER A 33 -46.67 -2.32 -20.84
N THR A 34 -46.10 -1.32 -21.49
CA THR A 34 -44.89 -1.46 -22.31
C THR A 34 -43.63 -0.97 -21.61
N LYS A 35 -43.76 -0.43 -20.38
CA LYS A 35 -42.64 0.14 -19.61
C LYS A 35 -41.66 -0.95 -19.20
N LYS A 36 -40.40 -0.74 -19.58
CA LYS A 36 -39.23 -1.58 -19.26
C LYS A 36 -38.23 -0.75 -18.47
N LEU A 37 -37.29 -1.41 -17.79
CA LEU A 37 -36.17 -0.72 -17.15
C LEU A 37 -35.28 -0.11 -18.25
N PRO A 38 -35.12 1.22 -18.31
CA PRO A 38 -34.28 1.84 -19.33
C PRO A 38 -32.81 1.47 -19.13
N ILE A 39 -32.12 1.18 -20.23
CA ILE A 39 -30.67 0.99 -20.23
C ILE A 39 -30.03 2.31 -20.62
N ALA A 40 -29.15 2.85 -19.76
CA ALA A 40 -28.43 4.08 -20.07
C ALA A 40 -27.41 3.84 -21.20
N ARG A 41 -26.59 2.80 -21.05
CA ARG A 41 -25.66 2.33 -22.08
C ARG A 41 -25.19 0.90 -21.83
N LYS A 42 -24.53 0.32 -22.83
CA LYS A 42 -23.83 -0.96 -22.73
C LYS A 42 -22.37 -0.78 -23.11
N VAL A 43 -21.46 -1.34 -22.31
CA VAL A 43 -20.03 -1.41 -22.60
C VAL A 43 -19.62 -2.88 -22.51
N GLY A 44 -19.27 -3.48 -23.65
CA GLY A 44 -19.04 -4.92 -23.74
C GLY A 44 -20.26 -5.72 -23.21
N PRO A 45 -20.08 -6.67 -22.28
CA PRO A 45 -21.19 -7.43 -21.69
C PRO A 45 -21.89 -6.70 -20.53
N VAL A 46 -21.39 -5.55 -20.09
CA VAL A 46 -21.90 -4.87 -18.89
C VAL A 46 -22.93 -3.82 -19.27
N THR A 47 -24.05 -3.85 -18.54
CA THR A 47 -25.17 -2.93 -18.70
C THR A 47 -25.10 -1.87 -17.60
N PHE A 48 -25.28 -0.62 -17.98
CA PHE A 48 -25.31 0.53 -17.09
C PHE A 48 -26.71 1.13 -17.03
N TYR A 49 -27.08 1.61 -15.85
CA TYR A 49 -28.35 2.27 -15.57
C TYR A 49 -28.08 3.64 -14.98
N LYS A 50 -28.89 4.63 -15.35
CA LYS A 50 -28.93 5.89 -14.61
C LYS A 50 -29.54 5.65 -13.25
N THR A 51 -28.90 6.17 -12.20
CA THR A 51 -29.35 5.95 -10.82
C THR A 51 -30.79 6.44 -10.60
N ALA A 52 -31.15 7.61 -11.13
CA ALA A 52 -32.50 8.17 -10.99
C ALA A 52 -33.56 7.28 -11.68
N GLU A 53 -33.35 6.92 -12.95
CA GLU A 53 -34.29 6.07 -13.71
C GLU A 53 -34.45 4.67 -13.09
N LEU A 54 -33.37 4.12 -12.52
CA LEU A 54 -33.42 2.83 -11.81
C LEU A 54 -34.29 2.91 -10.55
N ILE A 55 -34.12 3.96 -9.73
CA ILE A 55 -34.91 4.19 -8.52
C ILE A 55 -36.39 4.42 -8.88
N GLU A 56 -36.66 5.26 -9.87
CA GLU A 56 -38.02 5.53 -10.36
C GLU A 56 -38.69 4.28 -10.92
N PHE A 57 -37.95 3.45 -11.68
CA PHE A 57 -38.48 2.20 -12.18
C PHE A 57 -38.79 1.22 -11.04
N ASN A 58 -37.92 1.14 -10.02
CA ASN A 58 -38.15 0.31 -8.84
C ASN A 58 -39.40 0.75 -8.07
N ALA A 59 -39.57 2.06 -7.84
CA ALA A 59 -40.76 2.62 -7.21
C ALA A 59 -42.02 2.31 -8.05
N TRP A 60 -41.96 2.51 -9.36
CA TRP A 60 -43.05 2.16 -10.28
C TRP A 60 -43.37 0.66 -10.23
N LEU A 61 -42.37 -0.22 -10.13
CA LEU A 61 -42.57 -1.66 -10.07
C LEU A 61 -43.38 -2.06 -8.82
N ALA A 62 -43.28 -1.30 -7.73
CA ALA A 62 -44.03 -1.50 -6.49
C ALA A 62 -45.46 -0.94 -6.49
N GLU A 63 -45.83 -0.11 -7.47
CA GLU A 63 -47.22 0.34 -7.62
C GLU A 63 -48.17 -0.81 -8.00
N PRO A 64 -49.48 -0.73 -7.71
CA PRO A 64 -50.49 -1.72 -8.10
C PRO A 64 -50.38 -2.18 -9.55
N TRP A 65 -50.51 -3.49 -9.77
CA TRP A 65 -50.41 -4.11 -11.08
C TRP A 65 -51.79 -4.27 -11.72
N PRO A 66 -51.94 -3.95 -13.02
CA PRO A 66 -53.19 -4.12 -13.73
C PRO A 66 -53.49 -5.62 -13.95
N ALA A 67 -54.78 -5.95 -13.92
CA ALA A 67 -55.30 -7.28 -14.21
C ALA A 67 -56.66 -7.15 -14.91
N LYS A 68 -57.09 -8.23 -15.57
CA LYS A 68 -58.46 -8.32 -16.07
C LYS A 68 -59.45 -8.27 -14.90
N LEU A 69 -60.67 -7.80 -15.16
CA LEU A 69 -61.71 -7.70 -14.15
C LEU A 69 -61.98 -9.09 -13.54
N GLY A 70 -61.91 -9.19 -12.21
CA GLY A 70 -62.10 -10.45 -11.46
C GLY A 70 -60.87 -11.35 -11.38
N GLU A 71 -59.76 -11.03 -12.06
CA GLU A 71 -58.53 -11.81 -12.03
C GLU A 71 -57.46 -11.17 -11.15
N ARG A 72 -56.56 -12.00 -10.60
CA ARG A 72 -55.35 -11.52 -9.91
C ARG A 72 -54.26 -11.16 -10.93
N PRO A 73 -53.45 -10.13 -10.70
CA PRO A 73 -52.31 -9.83 -11.56
C PRO A 73 -51.35 -11.03 -11.61
N HIS A 74 -50.99 -11.47 -12.82
CA HIS A 74 -50.06 -12.57 -13.03
C HIS A 74 -48.64 -12.22 -12.51
N ILE A 75 -47.99 -13.16 -11.83
CA ILE A 75 -46.59 -13.04 -11.40
C ILE A 75 -45.68 -13.61 -12.50
N PRO A 76 -44.86 -12.79 -13.18
CA PRO A 76 -43.94 -13.28 -14.21
C PRO A 76 -42.98 -14.34 -13.67
N THR A 77 -42.65 -15.35 -14.48
CA THR A 77 -41.74 -16.45 -14.12
C THR A 77 -40.41 -15.93 -13.58
N LYS A 78 -39.86 -14.86 -14.14
CA LYS A 78 -38.58 -14.30 -13.69
C LYS A 78 -38.65 -13.71 -12.27
N ILE A 79 -39.76 -13.07 -11.90
CA ILE A 79 -39.97 -12.58 -10.53
C ILE A 79 -40.15 -13.74 -9.56
N ARG A 80 -40.81 -14.82 -10.00
CA ARG A 80 -40.90 -16.06 -9.21
C ARG A 80 -39.52 -16.69 -8.99
N GLU A 81 -38.70 -16.78 -10.04
CA GLU A 81 -37.32 -17.28 -9.94
C GLU A 81 -36.48 -16.46 -8.96
N GLU A 82 -36.67 -15.13 -8.91
CA GLU A 82 -35.98 -14.23 -7.97
C GLU A 82 -36.23 -14.63 -6.52
N ILE A 83 -37.51 -14.73 -6.13
CA ILE A 83 -37.87 -15.06 -4.74
C ILE A 83 -37.58 -16.51 -4.37
N ILE A 84 -37.55 -17.42 -5.35
CA ILE A 84 -37.07 -18.80 -5.15
C ILE A 84 -35.58 -18.77 -4.79
N GLN A 85 -34.77 -18.00 -5.53
CA GLN A 85 -33.33 -17.89 -5.28
C GLN A 85 -33.04 -17.22 -3.94
N GLU A 86 -33.77 -16.15 -3.63
CA GLU A 86 -33.72 -15.45 -2.34
C GLU A 86 -33.95 -16.43 -1.17
N ALA A 87 -34.90 -17.36 -1.30
CA ALA A 87 -35.20 -18.37 -0.30
C ALA A 87 -34.38 -19.68 -0.43
N ALA A 88 -33.24 -19.65 -1.16
CA ALA A 88 -32.37 -20.81 -1.38
C ALA A 88 -33.11 -22.05 -1.96
N ALA A 89 -34.13 -21.80 -2.78
CA ALA A 89 -35.02 -22.80 -3.37
C ALA A 89 -35.75 -23.70 -2.35
N GLN A 90 -35.99 -23.20 -1.13
CA GLN A 90 -36.73 -23.87 -0.07
C GLN A 90 -37.73 -22.89 0.57
N CYS A 91 -38.62 -23.37 1.43
CA CYS A 91 -39.49 -22.47 2.19
C CYS A 91 -38.64 -21.48 3.02
N ALA A 92 -38.89 -20.19 2.86
CA ALA A 92 -38.17 -19.12 3.57
C ALA A 92 -38.30 -19.21 5.11
N PHE A 93 -39.33 -19.90 5.60
CA PHE A 93 -39.59 -20.03 7.03
C PHE A 93 -38.99 -21.29 7.65
N CYS A 94 -39.18 -22.46 7.03
CA CYS A 94 -38.76 -23.75 7.62
C CYS A 94 -37.58 -24.41 6.90
N HIS A 95 -37.11 -23.85 5.79
CA HIS A 95 -35.98 -24.36 5.02
C HIS A 95 -36.14 -25.81 4.54
N THR A 96 -37.38 -26.24 4.34
CA THR A 96 -37.76 -27.59 3.88
C THR A 96 -38.92 -27.50 2.86
N HIS A 97 -39.37 -28.67 2.37
CA HIS A 97 -40.57 -28.80 1.52
C HIS A 97 -40.58 -27.96 0.23
N ALA A 98 -39.43 -27.90 -0.45
CA ALA A 98 -39.21 -27.12 -1.67
C ALA A 98 -40.22 -27.42 -2.80
N ASP A 99 -40.70 -28.65 -2.86
CA ASP A 99 -41.66 -29.19 -3.83
C ASP A 99 -43.09 -28.65 -3.67
N THR A 100 -43.43 -28.13 -2.48
CA THR A 100 -44.76 -27.59 -2.16
C THR A 100 -44.78 -26.07 -2.02
N CYS A 101 -43.68 -25.41 -2.37
CA CYS A 101 -43.55 -23.98 -2.20
C CYS A 101 -44.24 -23.17 -3.29
N GLU A 102 -44.80 -22.03 -2.90
CA GLU A 102 -45.42 -21.06 -3.78
C GLU A 102 -45.15 -19.63 -3.30
N ALA A 103 -45.49 -18.65 -4.16
CA ALA A 103 -45.30 -17.24 -3.87
C ALA A 103 -46.45 -16.70 -3.03
N ALA A 104 -46.14 -16.21 -1.83
CA ALA A 104 -47.08 -15.54 -0.94
C ALA A 104 -46.85 -14.02 -0.99
N HIS A 105 -47.93 -13.23 -0.99
CA HIS A 105 -47.86 -11.77 -0.91
C HIS A 105 -47.74 -11.30 0.53
N ILE A 106 -46.77 -10.45 0.83
CA ILE A 106 -46.55 -9.90 2.18
C ILE A 106 -47.62 -8.85 2.50
N ASP A 107 -47.80 -7.86 1.63
CA ASP A 107 -48.97 -6.98 1.65
C ASP A 107 -50.06 -7.62 0.78
N PRO A 108 -51.22 -7.99 1.37
CA PRO A 108 -52.23 -8.82 0.71
C PRO A 108 -52.60 -8.31 -0.69
N ILE A 109 -52.67 -9.23 -1.67
CA ILE A 109 -52.98 -8.90 -3.07
C ILE A 109 -54.33 -8.19 -3.23
N SER A 110 -55.30 -8.45 -2.34
CA SER A 110 -56.60 -7.79 -2.33
C SER A 110 -56.52 -6.29 -2.05
N GLN A 111 -55.45 -5.84 -1.39
CA GLN A 111 -55.20 -4.45 -1.03
C GLN A 111 -54.13 -3.82 -1.94
N SER A 112 -52.97 -4.47 -2.06
CA SER A 112 -51.80 -3.90 -2.73
C SER A 112 -51.83 -4.05 -4.25
N LYS A 113 -52.38 -5.17 -4.75
CA LYS A 113 -52.22 -5.64 -6.13
C LYS A 113 -50.76 -5.61 -6.61
N ASN A 114 -49.79 -5.75 -5.71
CA ASN A 114 -48.38 -5.49 -5.99
C ASN A 114 -47.59 -6.81 -6.12
N ASN A 115 -47.05 -7.09 -7.30
CA ASN A 115 -46.19 -8.26 -7.57
C ASN A 115 -44.69 -7.93 -7.57
N HIS A 116 -44.28 -6.81 -6.97
CA HIS A 116 -42.87 -6.52 -6.75
C HIS A 116 -42.20 -7.67 -5.98
N PRO A 117 -40.98 -8.10 -6.34
CA PRO A 117 -40.29 -9.19 -5.64
C PRO A 117 -40.15 -8.93 -4.13
N HIS A 118 -40.00 -7.68 -3.71
CA HIS A 118 -39.95 -7.30 -2.28
C HIS A 118 -41.28 -7.49 -1.55
N ASN A 119 -42.40 -7.55 -2.25
CA ASN A 119 -43.72 -7.85 -1.68
C ASN A 119 -44.07 -9.35 -1.72
N LEU A 120 -43.12 -10.19 -2.15
CA LEU A 120 -43.33 -11.62 -2.33
C LEU A 120 -42.34 -12.41 -1.47
N ILE A 121 -42.81 -13.52 -0.90
CA ILE A 121 -41.99 -14.48 -0.13
C ILE A 121 -42.31 -15.90 -0.58
N TRP A 122 -41.30 -16.78 -0.61
CA TRP A 122 -41.44 -18.16 -1.05
C TRP A 122 -41.71 -19.09 0.14
N LEU A 123 -42.93 -19.65 0.24
CA LEU A 123 -43.38 -20.45 1.39
C LEU A 123 -43.93 -21.79 0.97
N CYS A 124 -43.71 -22.85 1.76
CA CYS A 124 -44.40 -24.13 1.57
C CYS A 124 -45.89 -24.00 1.90
N ALA A 125 -46.72 -24.90 1.35
CA ALA A 125 -48.18 -24.89 1.54
C ALA A 125 -48.61 -24.75 3.02
N ASN A 126 -47.90 -25.39 3.96
CA ASN A 126 -48.19 -25.30 5.40
C ASN A 126 -47.94 -23.89 5.98
N HIS A 127 -46.81 -23.28 5.65
CA HIS A 127 -46.49 -21.94 6.14
C HIS A 127 -47.25 -20.85 5.39
N HIS A 128 -47.56 -21.06 4.11
CA HIS A 128 -48.44 -20.18 3.35
C HIS A 128 -49.84 -20.15 3.97
N THR A 129 -50.42 -21.32 4.26
CA THR A 129 -51.72 -21.42 4.97
C THR A 129 -51.67 -20.78 6.36
N SER A 130 -50.58 -20.98 7.11
CA SER A 130 -50.40 -20.37 8.42
C SER A 130 -50.33 -18.83 8.34
N TYR A 131 -49.69 -18.31 7.30
CA TYR A 131 -49.62 -16.88 7.02
C TYR A 131 -50.99 -16.30 6.65
N ASP A 132 -51.73 -16.94 5.73
CA ASP A 132 -53.08 -16.50 5.35
C ASP A 132 -54.05 -16.49 6.55
N LYS A 133 -53.88 -17.43 7.49
CA LYS A 133 -54.67 -17.49 8.74
C LYS A 133 -54.23 -16.49 9.81
N GLY A 134 -53.17 -15.73 9.58
CA GLY A 134 -52.67 -14.75 10.53
C GLY A 134 -51.82 -15.34 11.67
N LEU A 135 -51.39 -16.60 11.58
CA LEU A 135 -50.67 -17.28 12.67
C LEU A 135 -49.20 -16.87 12.76
N ILE A 136 -48.63 -16.41 11.64
CA ILE A 136 -47.23 -15.94 11.53
C ILE A 136 -47.17 -14.55 10.90
N GLY A 137 -48.18 -13.72 11.19
CA GLY A 137 -48.52 -12.46 10.50
C GLY A 137 -49.72 -12.63 9.56
N PRO A 138 -50.48 -11.57 9.22
CA PRO A 138 -50.34 -10.17 9.61
C PRO A 138 -51.36 -9.76 10.71
N LYS A 139 -51.46 -10.50 11.82
CA LYS A 139 -52.32 -10.15 12.97
C LYS A 139 -51.57 -9.36 14.03
N ALA A 140 -52.32 -8.59 14.83
CA ALA A 140 -51.89 -7.91 16.06
C ALA A 140 -50.87 -8.72 16.87
N GLY A 141 -49.62 -8.25 16.95
CA GLY A 141 -48.51 -8.88 17.67
C GLY A 141 -47.54 -9.70 16.81
N THR A 142 -47.86 -9.97 15.54
CA THR A 142 -47.02 -10.74 14.58
C THR A 142 -46.88 -10.06 13.21
N GLU A 143 -47.38 -8.83 13.05
CA GLU A 143 -47.51 -8.14 11.75
C GLU A 143 -46.18 -7.96 11.03
N ASN A 144 -45.11 -7.78 11.81
CA ASN A 144 -43.80 -7.47 11.29
C ASN A 144 -42.92 -8.71 11.08
N PHE A 145 -43.33 -9.91 11.51
CA PHE A 145 -42.43 -11.07 11.46
C PHE A 145 -42.03 -11.41 10.01
N VAL A 146 -43.00 -11.63 9.12
CA VAL A 146 -42.71 -11.95 7.71
C VAL A 146 -42.09 -10.77 6.96
N LYS A 147 -42.45 -9.53 7.32
CA LYS A 147 -41.81 -8.31 6.77
C LYS A 147 -40.33 -8.25 7.15
N ASN A 148 -40.00 -8.54 8.40
CA ASN A 148 -38.62 -8.58 8.89
C ASN A 148 -37.85 -9.77 8.31
N LEU A 149 -38.49 -10.95 8.21
CA LEU A 149 -37.89 -12.11 7.53
C LEU A 149 -37.51 -11.76 6.08
N LYS A 150 -38.41 -11.10 5.35
CA LYS A 150 -38.12 -10.61 4.00
C LYS A 150 -36.96 -9.61 3.99
N ALA A 151 -36.94 -8.65 4.92
CA ALA A 151 -35.84 -7.70 5.03
C ALA A 151 -34.49 -8.40 5.29
N ILE A 152 -34.46 -9.45 6.11
CA ILE A 152 -33.27 -10.27 6.36
C ILE A 152 -32.81 -10.97 5.07
N LEU A 153 -33.73 -11.58 4.32
CA LEU A 153 -33.42 -12.26 3.06
C LEU A 153 -32.88 -11.29 1.99
N LEU A 154 -33.45 -10.09 1.89
CA LEU A 154 -32.95 -9.03 1.01
C LEU A 154 -31.57 -8.53 1.46
N GLY A 155 -31.36 -8.36 2.77
CA GLY A 155 -30.07 -8.00 3.36
C GLY A 155 -28.99 -9.04 3.03
N TYR A 156 -29.30 -10.33 3.18
CA TYR A 156 -28.40 -11.41 2.80
C TYR A 156 -28.09 -11.40 1.30
N SER A 157 -29.10 -11.19 0.45
CA SER A 157 -28.91 -11.09 -1.00
C SER A 157 -27.98 -9.93 -1.38
N LYS A 158 -28.13 -8.77 -0.70
CA LYS A 158 -27.25 -7.61 -0.89
C LYS A 158 -25.80 -7.92 -0.52
N ILE A 159 -25.56 -8.56 0.63
CA ILE A 159 -24.22 -9.02 1.04
C ILE A 159 -23.61 -9.93 -0.03
N VAL A 160 -24.39 -10.87 -0.59
CA VAL A 160 -23.91 -11.75 -1.66
C VAL A 160 -23.51 -10.97 -2.92
N TYR A 161 -24.18 -9.86 -3.25
CA TYR A 161 -23.81 -9.02 -4.38
C TYR A 161 -22.57 -8.16 -4.09
N GLU A 162 -22.42 -7.65 -2.87
CA GLU A 162 -21.23 -6.91 -2.41
C GLU A 162 -19.98 -7.81 -2.46
N VAL A 163 -20.05 -9.00 -1.87
CA VAL A 163 -18.95 -9.99 -1.94
C VAL A 163 -18.58 -10.34 -3.38
N LYS A 164 -19.56 -10.41 -4.29
CA LYS A 164 -19.28 -10.64 -5.72
C LYS A 164 -18.63 -9.44 -6.41
N ALA A 165 -18.96 -8.22 -6.00
CA ALA A 165 -18.30 -7.01 -6.50
C ALA A 165 -16.85 -6.95 -6.01
N GLU A 166 -16.61 -7.25 -4.73
CA GLU A 166 -15.27 -7.36 -4.14
C GLU A 166 -14.43 -8.42 -4.84
N ALA A 167 -14.97 -9.62 -5.07
CA ALA A 167 -14.28 -10.67 -5.82
C ALA A 167 -13.97 -10.24 -7.26
N ALA A 168 -14.81 -9.40 -7.88
CA ALA A 168 -14.53 -8.87 -9.20
C ALA A 168 -13.38 -7.86 -9.19
N THR A 169 -13.30 -7.03 -8.15
CA THR A 169 -12.17 -6.12 -7.89
C THR A 169 -10.88 -6.89 -7.65
N GLU A 170 -10.90 -7.92 -6.80
CA GLU A 170 -9.74 -8.78 -6.53
C GLU A 170 -9.26 -9.47 -7.82
N ALA A 171 -10.17 -10.05 -8.61
CA ALA A 171 -9.85 -10.64 -9.90
C ALA A 171 -9.26 -9.61 -10.89
N PHE A 172 -9.74 -8.36 -10.89
CA PHE A 172 -9.16 -7.29 -11.70
C PHE A 172 -7.70 -7.03 -11.33
N HIS A 173 -7.39 -6.88 -10.03
CA HIS A 173 -6.00 -6.64 -9.59
C HIS A 173 -5.09 -7.83 -9.87
N LEU A 174 -5.55 -9.07 -9.69
CA LEU A 174 -4.78 -10.25 -10.08
C LEU A 174 -4.51 -10.30 -11.59
N LEU A 175 -5.49 -9.93 -12.42
CA LEU A 175 -5.29 -9.82 -13.87
C LEU A 175 -4.30 -8.72 -14.25
N GLU A 176 -4.21 -7.65 -13.45
CA GLU A 176 -3.18 -6.61 -13.60
C GLU A 176 -1.79 -7.15 -13.24
N VAL A 177 -1.67 -7.95 -12.18
CA VAL A 177 -0.43 -8.67 -11.85
C VAL A 177 -0.05 -9.62 -12.98
N CYS A 178 -0.99 -10.41 -13.52
CA CYS A 178 -0.74 -11.29 -14.67
C CYS A 178 -0.18 -10.51 -15.86
N ARG A 179 -0.77 -9.34 -16.15
CA ARG A 179 -0.32 -8.47 -17.24
C ARG A 179 1.10 -7.94 -17.01
N ARG A 180 1.42 -7.49 -15.78
CA ARG A 180 2.76 -7.02 -15.42
C ARG A 180 3.79 -8.15 -15.55
N ALA A 181 3.48 -9.33 -15.00
CA ALA A 181 4.32 -10.51 -15.11
C ALA A 181 4.55 -10.94 -16.57
N ALA A 182 3.53 -10.89 -17.42
CA ALA A 182 3.66 -11.16 -18.85
C ALA A 182 4.56 -10.15 -19.60
N SER A 183 4.67 -8.93 -19.09
CA SER A 183 5.51 -7.86 -19.66
C SER A 183 7.00 -8.03 -19.31
N LEU A 184 7.33 -8.91 -18.36
CA LEU A 184 8.71 -9.22 -18.02
C LEU A 184 9.40 -9.94 -19.19
N ASN A 185 10.66 -9.59 -19.42
CA ASN A 185 11.54 -10.21 -20.41
C ASN A 185 12.77 -10.79 -19.68
N PRO A 186 12.59 -11.88 -18.90
CA PRO A 186 13.69 -12.47 -18.14
C PRO A 186 14.75 -13.06 -19.09
N THR A 187 16.03 -12.89 -18.74
CA THR A 187 17.19 -13.30 -19.55
C THR A 187 18.09 -14.32 -18.88
N THR A 188 18.07 -14.41 -17.54
CA THR A 188 18.85 -15.41 -16.78
C THR A 188 17.96 -16.55 -16.27
N PRO A 189 18.52 -17.74 -15.98
CA PRO A 189 17.76 -18.85 -15.40
C PRO A 189 17.02 -18.48 -14.10
N GLU A 190 17.64 -17.67 -13.24
CA GLU A 190 17.06 -17.21 -11.98
C GLU A 190 15.88 -16.26 -12.24
N GLN A 191 16.02 -15.35 -13.21
CA GLN A 191 14.94 -14.44 -13.60
C GLN A 191 13.75 -15.20 -14.19
N ILE A 192 14.01 -16.23 -15.00
CA ILE A 192 12.97 -17.09 -15.58
C ILE A 192 12.23 -17.83 -14.47
N ALA A 193 12.96 -18.51 -13.58
CA ALA A 193 12.37 -19.27 -12.48
C ALA A 193 11.52 -18.38 -11.55
N SER A 194 12.01 -17.18 -11.23
CA SER A 194 11.26 -16.21 -10.42
C SER A 194 9.95 -15.76 -11.11
N THR A 195 10.03 -15.44 -12.42
CA THR A 195 8.86 -14.99 -13.19
C THR A 195 7.82 -16.11 -13.35
N GLU A 196 8.27 -17.34 -13.59
CA GLU A 196 7.40 -18.51 -13.69
C GLU A 196 6.71 -18.82 -12.35
N TYR A 197 7.44 -18.74 -11.24
CA TYR A 197 6.86 -18.93 -9.90
C TYR A 197 5.73 -17.93 -9.62
N ILE A 198 5.99 -16.63 -9.83
CA ILE A 198 4.99 -15.57 -9.64
C ILE A 198 3.80 -15.78 -10.58
N GLY A 199 4.08 -16.12 -11.84
CA GLY A 199 3.05 -16.35 -12.85
C GLY A 199 2.13 -17.53 -12.51
N GLU A 200 2.66 -18.63 -12.00
CA GLU A 200 1.84 -19.77 -11.57
C GLU A 200 1.05 -19.48 -10.29
N ASP A 201 1.65 -18.78 -9.33
CA ASP A 201 0.96 -18.38 -8.09
C ASP A 201 -0.26 -17.48 -8.38
N VAL A 202 -0.10 -16.45 -9.23
CA VAL A 202 -1.21 -15.57 -9.60
C VAL A 202 -2.30 -16.30 -10.39
N LEU A 203 -1.93 -17.23 -11.27
CA LEU A 203 -2.90 -18.06 -12.00
C LEU A 203 -3.67 -18.99 -11.04
N ALA A 204 -2.99 -19.59 -10.05
CA ALA A 204 -3.62 -20.41 -9.03
C ALA A 204 -4.62 -19.60 -8.19
N LYS A 205 -4.28 -18.36 -7.81
CA LYS A 205 -5.20 -17.44 -7.10
C LYS A 205 -6.42 -17.08 -7.95
N LEU A 206 -6.25 -16.79 -9.24
CA LEU A 206 -7.37 -16.54 -10.17
C LEU A 206 -8.31 -17.73 -10.29
N VAL A 207 -7.77 -18.96 -10.33
CA VAL A 207 -8.56 -20.20 -10.28
C VAL A 207 -9.31 -20.31 -8.96
N GLY A 208 -8.65 -19.97 -7.85
CA GLY A 208 -9.24 -19.92 -6.51
C GLY A 208 -10.47 -19.02 -6.44
N ILE A 209 -10.38 -17.77 -6.91
CA ILE A 209 -11.51 -16.83 -6.93
C ILE A 209 -12.62 -17.33 -7.85
N SER A 210 -12.27 -17.81 -9.05
CA SER A 210 -13.25 -18.37 -9.99
C SER A 210 -14.05 -19.52 -9.36
N ASN A 211 -13.39 -20.40 -8.60
CA ASN A 211 -14.02 -21.54 -7.93
C ASN A 211 -14.73 -21.18 -6.62
N GLY A 212 -14.22 -20.21 -5.86
CA GLY A 212 -14.78 -19.75 -4.59
C GLY A 212 -16.18 -19.15 -4.75
N THR A 213 -16.43 -18.47 -5.86
CA THR A 213 -17.78 -17.98 -6.21
C THR A 213 -18.81 -19.09 -6.45
N ALA A 214 -18.39 -20.36 -6.58
CA ALA A 214 -19.27 -21.52 -6.76
C ALA A 214 -19.60 -22.29 -5.46
N LYS A 215 -18.90 -22.04 -4.34
CA LYS A 215 -18.95 -22.86 -3.11
C LYS A 215 -19.79 -22.29 -1.96
N ASN A 216 -20.74 -21.37 -2.21
CA ASN A 216 -21.64 -20.94 -1.13
C ASN A 216 -22.71 -22.03 -0.86
N PRO A 217 -22.73 -22.65 0.34
CA PRO A 217 -23.57 -23.81 0.64
C PRO A 217 -25.04 -23.36 0.78
N GLY A 218 -25.82 -23.56 -0.27
CA GLY A 218 -27.28 -23.32 -0.26
C GLY A 218 -27.86 -22.80 -1.58
N THR A 219 -27.05 -22.24 -2.48
CA THR A 219 -27.56 -21.67 -3.74
C THR A 219 -27.30 -22.60 -4.92
N LYS A 220 -28.28 -23.42 -5.28
CA LYS A 220 -28.26 -24.16 -6.56
C LYS A 220 -28.21 -23.16 -7.73
N LYS A 221 -27.11 -23.18 -8.52
CA LYS A 221 -26.95 -22.55 -9.84
C LYS A 221 -27.44 -21.10 -9.98
N GLY A 222 -27.05 -20.21 -9.05
CA GLY A 222 -27.10 -18.77 -9.32
C GLY A 222 -26.07 -18.42 -10.38
N LYS A 223 -26.51 -18.16 -11.63
CA LYS A 223 -25.60 -17.79 -12.75
C LYS A 223 -24.75 -16.60 -12.30
N SER A 224 -23.42 -16.75 -12.28
CA SER A 224 -22.49 -15.74 -11.79
C SER A 224 -22.50 -14.49 -12.67
N ILE A 225 -21.84 -13.42 -12.19
CA ILE A 225 -21.51 -12.26 -13.02
C ILE A 225 -20.85 -12.78 -14.30
N GLN A 226 -21.23 -12.24 -15.46
CA GLN A 226 -20.80 -12.75 -16.77
C GLN A 226 -19.28 -12.81 -16.93
N ALA A 227 -18.55 -11.90 -16.26
CA ALA A 227 -17.08 -11.92 -16.19
C ALA A 227 -16.54 -13.24 -15.61
N PHE A 228 -17.09 -13.73 -14.50
CA PHE A 228 -16.69 -15.01 -13.90
C PHE A 228 -17.02 -16.22 -14.79
N LEU A 229 -18.13 -16.19 -15.54
CA LEU A 229 -18.43 -17.24 -16.52
C LEU A 229 -17.39 -17.26 -17.65
N LYS A 230 -17.02 -16.09 -18.17
CA LYS A 230 -15.97 -15.97 -19.19
C LYS A 230 -14.62 -16.45 -18.67
N LEU A 231 -14.27 -16.07 -17.43
CA LEU A 231 -13.04 -16.53 -16.77
C LEU A 231 -13.03 -18.04 -16.62
N GLY A 232 -14.10 -18.65 -16.07
CA GLY A 232 -14.19 -20.11 -15.91
C GLY A 232 -14.06 -20.86 -17.24
N ASN A 233 -14.70 -20.38 -18.30
CA ASN A 233 -14.55 -20.93 -19.64
C ASN A 233 -13.11 -20.80 -20.17
N LEU A 234 -12.45 -19.67 -19.93
CA LEU A 234 -11.08 -19.43 -20.35
C LEU A 234 -10.08 -20.29 -19.58
N LEU A 235 -10.25 -20.44 -18.26
CA LEU A 235 -9.46 -21.31 -17.41
C LEU A 235 -9.59 -22.79 -17.78
N SER A 236 -10.74 -23.18 -18.36
CA SER A 236 -10.99 -24.54 -18.86
C SER A 236 -10.55 -24.75 -20.32
N SER A 237 -10.02 -23.72 -20.98
CA SER A 237 -9.65 -23.78 -22.39
C SER A 237 -8.21 -24.25 -22.61
N GLU A 238 -7.92 -24.77 -23.80
CA GLU A 238 -6.57 -25.19 -24.19
C GLU A 238 -5.54 -24.06 -24.12
N LYS A 239 -5.97 -22.79 -24.20
CA LYS A 239 -5.10 -21.61 -24.07
C LYS A 239 -4.44 -21.49 -22.70
N LEU A 240 -4.96 -22.19 -21.70
CA LEU A 240 -4.48 -22.19 -20.31
C LEU A 240 -3.88 -23.53 -19.88
N ALA A 241 -3.68 -24.47 -20.82
CA ALA A 241 -3.10 -25.78 -20.53
C ALA A 241 -1.72 -25.64 -19.85
N ALA A 242 -1.47 -26.45 -18.82
CA ALA A 242 -0.23 -26.42 -18.04
C ALA A 242 1.03 -26.72 -18.87
N SER A 243 0.88 -27.32 -20.07
CA SER A 243 1.97 -27.54 -21.01
C SER A 243 2.44 -26.29 -21.76
N LEU A 244 1.66 -25.20 -21.72
CA LEU A 244 2.01 -23.94 -22.39
C LEU A 244 2.93 -23.07 -21.52
N PRO A 245 3.79 -22.24 -22.14
CA PRO A 245 4.62 -21.28 -21.41
C PRO A 245 3.77 -20.38 -20.51
N VAL A 246 4.27 -20.12 -19.29
CA VAL A 246 3.58 -19.27 -18.30
C VAL A 246 3.24 -17.90 -18.90
N LYS A 247 4.17 -17.28 -19.65
CA LYS A 247 3.93 -15.99 -20.32
C LYS A 247 2.70 -16.01 -21.24
N SER A 248 2.59 -17.02 -22.12
CA SER A 248 1.44 -17.14 -23.02
C SER A 248 0.11 -17.32 -22.27
N ARG A 249 0.14 -18.07 -21.16
CA ARG A 249 -1.02 -18.28 -20.28
C ARG A 249 -1.44 -16.99 -19.57
N LEU A 250 -0.47 -16.22 -19.08
CA LEU A 250 -0.69 -14.90 -18.46
C LEU A 250 -1.29 -13.92 -19.47
N GLU A 251 -0.75 -13.84 -20.69
CA GLU A 251 -1.29 -13.01 -21.77
C GLU A 251 -2.74 -13.40 -22.10
N ALA A 252 -3.03 -14.70 -22.18
CA ALA A 252 -4.38 -15.19 -22.49
C ALA A 252 -5.43 -14.73 -21.47
N VAL A 253 -5.13 -14.79 -20.15
CA VAL A 253 -6.08 -14.38 -19.11
C VAL A 253 -6.36 -12.87 -19.10
N THR A 254 -5.44 -12.04 -19.59
CA THR A 254 -5.68 -10.59 -19.68
C THR A 254 -6.86 -10.21 -20.58
N ALA A 255 -7.30 -11.11 -21.47
CA ALA A 255 -8.43 -10.88 -22.36
C ALA A 255 -9.76 -10.62 -21.63
N VAL A 256 -9.92 -11.10 -20.38
CA VAL A 256 -11.13 -10.85 -19.57
C VAL A 256 -10.99 -9.68 -18.59
N ARG A 257 -9.83 -9.01 -18.56
CA ARG A 257 -9.54 -7.91 -17.62
C ARG A 257 -10.57 -6.79 -17.70
N GLU A 258 -10.95 -6.39 -18.91
CA GLU A 258 -11.94 -5.32 -19.10
C GLU A 258 -13.33 -5.72 -18.59
N ASP A 259 -13.70 -7.00 -18.70
CA ASP A 259 -14.95 -7.50 -18.13
C ASP A 259 -14.96 -7.37 -16.60
N PHE A 260 -13.82 -7.61 -15.95
CA PHE A 260 -13.67 -7.46 -14.50
C PHE A 260 -13.61 -6.00 -14.05
N ARG A 261 -12.93 -5.12 -14.81
CA ARG A 261 -12.95 -3.66 -14.55
C ARG A 261 -14.38 -3.14 -14.49
N LEU A 262 -15.19 -3.49 -15.49
CA LEU A 262 -16.58 -3.07 -15.59
C LEU A 262 -17.46 -3.73 -14.51
N ALA A 263 -17.22 -5.00 -14.18
CA ALA A 263 -17.96 -5.71 -13.13
C ALA A 263 -17.67 -5.16 -11.72
N ALA A 264 -16.44 -4.72 -11.48
CA ALA A 264 -15.97 -4.09 -10.25
C ALA A 264 -16.42 -2.62 -10.11
N GLY A 265 -17.02 -2.03 -11.15
CA GLY A 265 -17.39 -0.60 -11.15
C GLY A 265 -16.21 0.36 -11.26
N LEU A 266 -15.01 -0.16 -11.57
CA LEU A 266 -13.83 0.67 -11.76
C LEU A 266 -13.99 1.51 -13.03
N LYS A 267 -13.55 2.76 -12.95
CA LYS A 267 -13.60 3.77 -14.00
C LYS A 267 -12.25 3.81 -14.70
N VAL A 268 -12.23 4.23 -15.97
CA VAL A 268 -10.96 4.43 -16.68
C VAL A 268 -10.25 5.60 -15.99
N CYS A 269 -8.95 5.46 -15.74
CA CYS A 269 -8.19 6.52 -15.09
C CYS A 269 -8.28 7.83 -15.91
N PRO A 270 -8.78 8.94 -15.33
CA PRO A 270 -8.97 10.20 -16.06
C PRO A 270 -7.63 10.86 -16.44
N LEU A 271 -6.57 10.63 -15.66
CA LEU A 271 -5.25 11.22 -15.91
C LEU A 271 -4.54 10.58 -17.11
N CYS A 272 -4.48 9.24 -17.16
CA CYS A 272 -3.77 8.53 -18.23
C CYS A 272 -4.69 7.97 -19.31
N ALA A 273 -6.01 8.18 -19.22
CA ALA A 273 -7.02 7.63 -20.13
C ALA A 273 -6.89 6.10 -20.34
N GLY A 274 -6.46 5.37 -19.31
CA GLY A 274 -6.24 3.91 -19.36
C GLY A 274 -4.93 3.48 -20.03
N SER A 275 -4.09 4.42 -20.49
CA SER A 275 -2.77 4.10 -21.04
C SER A 275 -1.83 3.50 -19.99
N ARG A 276 -2.06 3.80 -18.70
CA ARG A 276 -1.28 3.40 -17.51
C ARG A 276 0.05 4.15 -17.35
N LEU A 277 0.47 4.88 -18.38
CA LEU A 277 1.71 5.63 -18.38
C LEU A 277 1.45 7.13 -18.51
N ARG A 278 2.34 7.93 -17.95
CA ARG A 278 2.38 9.37 -18.16
C ARG A 278 3.85 9.80 -18.19
N ASN A 279 4.25 10.50 -19.26
CA ASN A 279 5.64 10.94 -19.47
C ASN A 279 6.70 9.81 -19.44
N GLY A 280 6.30 8.57 -19.75
CA GLY A 280 7.20 7.40 -19.72
C GLY A 280 7.13 6.59 -18.43
N ASP A 281 6.57 7.17 -17.36
CA ASP A 281 6.47 6.54 -16.04
C ASP A 281 5.08 5.98 -15.75
N GLU A 282 4.97 5.15 -14.72
CA GLU A 282 3.67 4.70 -14.22
C GLU A 282 2.81 5.90 -13.83
N CYS A 283 1.55 5.90 -14.28
CA CYS A 283 0.63 7.00 -14.02
C CYS A 283 0.43 7.18 -12.51
N ALA A 284 0.92 8.31 -11.98
CA ALA A 284 0.94 8.62 -10.55
C ALA A 284 -0.44 8.62 -9.87
N PHE A 285 -1.52 8.89 -10.61
CA PHE A 285 -2.88 8.87 -10.05
C PHE A 285 -3.44 7.46 -9.83
N CYS A 286 -3.17 6.52 -10.74
CA CYS A 286 -3.71 5.16 -10.68
C CYS A 286 -2.64 4.10 -10.40
N GLY A 287 -1.41 4.49 -10.05
CA GLY A 287 -0.29 3.57 -9.82
C GLY A 287 -0.03 2.59 -10.97
N GLY A 288 -0.23 3.04 -12.22
CA GLY A 288 -0.08 2.17 -13.40
C GLY A 288 -1.18 1.12 -13.61
N GLU A 289 -2.30 1.16 -12.89
CA GLU A 289 -3.45 0.24 -13.12
C GLU A 289 -4.32 0.65 -14.33
N GLY A 290 -4.27 1.91 -14.75
CA GLY A 290 -5.10 2.46 -15.83
C GLY A 290 -6.59 2.53 -15.50
N SER A 291 -6.98 2.20 -14.27
CA SER A 291 -8.35 2.28 -13.76
C SER A 291 -8.34 2.81 -12.34
N VAL A 292 -9.45 3.39 -11.90
CA VAL A 292 -9.62 3.96 -10.54
C VAL A 292 -11.02 3.65 -10.02
N THR A 293 -11.23 3.80 -8.71
CA THR A 293 -12.59 3.70 -8.14
C THR A 293 -13.45 4.89 -8.55
N ALA A 294 -14.78 4.76 -8.47
CA ALA A 294 -15.70 5.88 -8.75
C ALA A 294 -15.44 7.09 -7.84
N LYS A 295 -15.11 6.86 -6.56
CA LYS A 295 -14.75 7.91 -5.61
C LYS A 295 -13.46 8.64 -6.02
N ALA A 296 -12.46 7.91 -6.50
CA ALA A 296 -11.23 8.52 -6.99
C ALA A 296 -11.49 9.35 -8.25
N GLU A 297 -12.30 8.85 -9.21
CA GLU A 297 -12.72 9.63 -10.38
C GLU A 297 -13.44 10.92 -10.00
N GLU A 298 -14.35 10.88 -9.02
CA GLU A 298 -15.10 12.05 -8.54
C GLU A 298 -14.20 13.10 -7.88
N ASN A 299 -13.21 12.66 -7.11
CA ASN A 299 -12.26 13.53 -6.43
C ASN A 299 -11.07 13.94 -7.30
N PHE A 300 -11.04 13.56 -8.59
CA PHE A 300 -9.91 13.84 -9.46
C PHE A 300 -9.86 15.32 -9.83
N ASP A 301 -8.80 16.01 -9.40
CA ASP A 301 -8.44 17.34 -9.90
C ASP A 301 -7.24 17.22 -10.86
N PRO A 302 -7.42 17.48 -12.17
CA PRO A 302 -6.32 17.42 -13.12
C PRO A 302 -5.20 18.43 -12.82
N ARG A 303 -5.50 19.52 -12.11
CA ARG A 303 -4.53 20.58 -11.80
C ARG A 303 -3.40 20.08 -10.90
N GLU A 304 -3.70 19.18 -9.97
CA GLU A 304 -2.71 18.59 -9.05
C GLU A 304 -1.53 17.95 -9.77
N PHE A 305 -1.78 17.45 -10.98
CA PHE A 305 -0.82 16.72 -11.81
C PHE A 305 -0.16 17.61 -12.88
N GLU A 306 -0.52 18.88 -12.99
CA GLU A 306 0.14 19.80 -13.92
C GLU A 306 1.60 20.00 -13.53
N VAL A 307 2.48 19.97 -14.53
CA VAL A 307 3.89 20.29 -14.33
C VAL A 307 4.02 21.81 -14.30
N VAL A 308 4.45 22.35 -13.16
CA VAL A 308 4.62 23.78 -12.91
C VAL A 308 6.08 24.07 -12.56
N ASN A 309 6.50 25.33 -12.65
CA ASN A 309 7.82 25.73 -12.19
C ASN A 309 7.93 25.53 -10.68
N CYS A 310 9.11 25.12 -10.22
CA CYS A 310 9.41 25.02 -8.80
C CYS A 310 9.23 26.40 -8.14
N PRO A 311 8.45 26.51 -7.04
CA PRO A 311 8.10 27.80 -6.43
C PRO A 311 9.29 28.48 -5.73
N LEU A 312 10.34 27.74 -5.40
CA LEU A 312 11.54 28.30 -4.74
C LEU A 312 12.52 28.93 -5.74
N CYS A 313 12.66 28.34 -6.93
CA CYS A 313 13.66 28.75 -7.92
C CYS A 313 13.04 29.35 -9.20
N ASP A 314 11.71 29.46 -9.27
CA ASP A 314 10.94 29.94 -10.43
C ASP A 314 11.34 29.27 -11.77
N GLY A 315 11.82 28.03 -11.71
CA GLY A 315 12.23 27.25 -12.89
C GLY A 315 13.66 27.46 -13.37
N ASN A 316 14.52 28.13 -12.61
CA ASN A 316 15.95 28.28 -12.97
C ASN A 316 16.84 27.12 -12.46
N GLY A 317 16.30 26.24 -11.61
CA GLY A 317 16.99 25.07 -11.07
C GLY A 317 18.03 25.36 -9.98
N ARG A 318 18.21 26.62 -9.58
CA ARG A 318 19.21 27.07 -8.60
C ARG A 318 18.60 27.84 -7.44
N HIS A 319 19.18 27.69 -6.26
CA HIS A 319 18.88 28.48 -5.08
C HIS A 319 20.20 28.82 -4.39
N GLU A 320 20.46 30.10 -4.13
CA GLU A 320 21.71 30.57 -3.52
C GLU A 320 23.01 30.08 -4.21
N GLY A 321 22.96 29.90 -5.53
CA GLY A 321 24.11 29.48 -6.34
C GLY A 321 24.27 27.95 -6.48
N GLU A 322 23.62 27.18 -5.62
CA GLU A 322 23.61 25.71 -5.66
C GLU A 322 22.38 25.15 -6.38
N SER A 323 22.33 23.84 -6.55
CA SER A 323 21.13 23.15 -7.03
C SER A 323 19.96 23.41 -6.09
N CYS A 324 18.82 23.81 -6.63
CA CYS A 324 17.64 24.13 -5.83
C CYS A 324 17.26 22.93 -4.94
N PRO A 325 17.15 23.09 -3.60
CA PRO A 325 16.92 21.96 -2.69
C PRO A 325 15.54 21.33 -2.83
N VAL A 326 14.56 22.07 -3.38
CA VAL A 326 13.19 21.61 -3.58
C VAL A 326 13.07 20.73 -4.83
N CYS A 327 13.58 21.20 -5.96
CA CYS A 327 13.48 20.47 -7.23
C CYS A 327 14.76 19.73 -7.63
N GLN A 328 15.82 19.81 -6.83
CA GLN A 328 17.14 19.19 -7.09
C GLN A 328 17.74 19.55 -8.46
N GLY A 329 17.42 20.73 -8.98
CA GLY A 329 17.85 21.19 -10.32
C GLY A 329 16.89 20.88 -11.47
N GLU A 330 15.83 20.09 -11.26
CA GLU A 330 14.87 19.68 -12.32
C GLU A 330 13.99 20.82 -12.85
N CYS A 331 14.03 21.99 -12.22
CA CYS A 331 13.30 23.23 -12.57
C CYS A 331 11.76 23.15 -12.46
N GLN A 332 11.16 21.97 -12.63
CA GLN A 332 9.72 21.77 -12.64
C GLN A 332 9.31 20.62 -11.72
N MET A 333 8.07 20.66 -11.24
CA MET A 333 7.48 19.61 -10.42
C MET A 333 5.96 19.59 -10.59
N GLU A 334 5.29 18.53 -10.16
CA GLU A 334 3.82 18.51 -10.17
C GLU A 334 3.27 19.54 -9.18
N ARG A 335 2.18 20.22 -9.57
CA ARG A 335 1.53 21.28 -8.78
C ARG A 335 1.27 20.87 -7.33
N ARG A 336 0.78 19.65 -7.10
CA ARG A 336 0.51 19.13 -5.74
C ARG A 336 1.76 19.12 -4.83
N PHE A 337 2.94 18.95 -5.40
CA PHE A 337 4.19 19.05 -4.65
C PHE A 337 4.62 20.51 -4.51
N ALA A 338 4.45 21.34 -5.54
CA ALA A 338 4.75 22.77 -5.48
C ALA A 338 3.90 23.49 -4.42
N GLU A 339 2.61 23.20 -4.34
CA GLU A 339 1.69 23.79 -3.36
C GLU A 339 1.96 23.33 -1.92
N ALA A 340 2.68 22.21 -1.74
CA ALA A 340 3.11 21.73 -0.42
C ALA A 340 4.41 22.36 0.07
N VAL A 341 5.12 23.12 -0.78
CA VAL A 341 6.37 23.79 -0.41
C VAL A 341 6.06 25.10 0.28
N ASP A 342 6.43 25.22 1.56
CA ASP A 342 6.53 26.52 2.22
C ASP A 342 7.86 27.16 1.82
N ILE A 343 7.81 28.25 1.05
CA ILE A 343 9.01 28.96 0.59
C ILE A 343 9.75 29.59 1.78
N ASN A 344 9.02 29.96 2.85
CA ASN A 344 9.61 30.62 4.02
C ASN A 344 10.58 29.70 4.77
N ASP A 345 10.45 28.37 4.63
CA ASP A 345 11.38 27.38 5.20
C ASP A 345 12.82 27.55 4.71
N PHE A 346 12.98 28.17 3.54
CA PHE A 346 14.25 28.41 2.88
C PHE A 346 14.78 29.84 3.09
N ASP A 347 14.01 30.70 3.76
CA ASP A 347 14.50 32.03 4.12
C ASP A 347 15.72 31.91 5.02
N GLN A 348 16.78 32.63 4.69
CA GLN A 348 17.93 32.76 5.58
C GLN A 348 17.54 33.60 6.79
N VAL A 349 17.67 33.05 8.00
CA VAL A 349 17.45 33.77 9.26
C VAL A 349 18.73 33.72 10.09
N ASP A 350 18.87 34.65 11.03
CA ASP A 350 20.03 34.65 11.92
C ASP A 350 20.06 33.34 12.71
N CYS A 351 21.25 32.73 12.79
CA CYS A 351 21.42 31.51 13.55
C CYS A 351 21.00 31.75 15.02
N PRO A 352 20.07 30.95 15.58
CA PRO A 352 19.49 31.20 16.90
C PRO A 352 20.50 31.03 18.04
N LEU A 353 21.59 30.28 17.82
CA LEU A 353 22.64 30.07 18.81
C LEU A 353 23.60 31.26 18.91
N CYS A 354 24.13 31.71 17.76
CA CYS A 354 25.12 32.81 17.73
C CYS A 354 24.50 34.18 17.46
N THR A 355 23.17 34.25 17.28
CA THR A 355 22.40 35.46 16.96
C THR A 355 22.99 36.28 15.81
N GLY A 356 23.48 35.60 14.77
CA GLY A 356 24.05 36.23 13.57
C GLY A 356 25.54 36.60 13.67
N THR A 357 26.23 36.27 14.77
CA THR A 357 27.65 36.57 14.92
C THR A 357 28.59 35.57 14.24
N GLY A 358 28.08 34.38 13.90
CA GLY A 358 28.85 33.28 13.33
C GLY A 358 29.79 32.58 14.32
N ARG A 359 29.86 33.03 15.58
CA ARG A 359 30.82 32.55 16.57
C ARG A 359 30.17 32.09 17.87
N SER A 360 30.81 31.12 18.52
CA SER A 360 30.56 30.69 19.90
C SER A 360 31.86 30.91 20.70
N GLY A 361 31.95 32.03 21.42
CA GLY A 361 33.20 32.43 22.07
C GLY A 361 34.33 32.66 21.04
N SER A 362 35.42 31.91 21.15
CA SER A 362 36.58 31.95 20.25
C SER A 362 36.45 31.05 19.01
N HIS A 363 35.45 30.16 18.97
CA HIS A 363 35.26 29.17 17.91
C HIS A 363 34.12 29.56 16.96
N ASP A 364 34.12 28.95 15.79
CA ASP A 364 32.98 29.06 14.87
C ASP A 364 31.75 28.42 15.51
N CYS A 365 30.58 29.00 15.24
CA CYS A 365 29.32 28.52 15.80
C CYS A 365 29.03 27.09 15.35
N GLU A 366 28.69 26.19 16.28
CA GLU A 366 28.46 24.76 16.00
C GLU A 366 27.29 24.46 15.05
N ILE A 367 26.37 25.41 14.84
CA ILE A 367 25.19 25.24 14.00
C ILE A 367 25.39 25.81 12.61
N CYS A 368 25.92 27.03 12.52
CA CYS A 368 26.09 27.73 11.24
C CYS A 368 27.52 27.67 10.70
N HIS A 369 28.47 27.10 11.46
CA HIS A 369 29.87 26.96 11.07
C HIS A 369 30.53 28.24 10.54
N GLY A 370 30.11 29.41 11.05
CA GLY A 370 30.60 30.72 10.63
C GLY A 370 29.72 31.45 9.61
N ASP A 371 28.70 30.81 9.02
CA ASP A 371 27.85 31.40 7.97
C ASP A 371 26.87 32.46 8.47
N CYS A 372 26.72 32.61 9.80
CA CYS A 372 25.86 33.55 10.52
C CYS A 372 24.36 33.36 10.30
N ARG A 373 23.93 32.88 9.14
CA ARG A 373 22.55 32.66 8.75
C ARG A 373 22.34 31.23 8.30
N ILE A 374 21.18 30.69 8.63
CA ILE A 374 20.77 29.33 8.26
C ILE A 374 19.32 29.37 7.76
N PRO A 375 18.87 28.36 6.98
CA PRO A 375 17.49 28.28 6.55
C PRO A 375 16.53 28.24 7.75
N ARG A 376 15.41 28.95 7.67
CA ARG A 376 14.40 29.05 8.73
C ARG A 376 14.00 27.70 9.29
N ARG A 377 13.73 26.70 8.44
CA ARG A 377 13.37 25.35 8.88
C ARG A 377 14.43 24.69 9.77
N VAL A 378 15.70 25.02 9.53
CA VAL A 378 16.84 24.52 10.33
C VAL A 378 16.88 25.29 11.64
N ALA A 379 16.74 26.62 11.62
CA ALA A 379 16.69 27.44 12.83
C ALA A 379 15.55 27.05 13.78
N GLU A 380 14.36 26.77 13.26
CA GLU A 380 13.19 26.35 14.06
C GLU A 380 13.35 24.94 14.65
N ALA A 381 14.18 24.09 14.02
CA ALA A 381 14.51 22.76 14.53
C ALA A 381 15.62 22.75 15.59
N VAL A 382 16.29 23.88 15.84
CA VAL A 382 17.37 23.98 16.82
C VAL A 382 16.81 24.17 18.23
N GLU A 383 17.09 23.22 19.11
CA GLU A 383 16.90 23.39 20.55
C GLU A 383 18.13 24.05 21.18
N ILE A 384 18.07 25.35 21.47
CA ILE A 384 19.23 26.12 22.00
C ILE A 384 19.81 25.48 23.27
N ARG A 385 18.96 24.86 24.10
CA ARG A 385 19.37 24.23 25.36
C ARG A 385 20.33 23.06 25.18
N ASP A 386 20.36 22.45 24.00
CA ASP A 386 21.32 21.40 23.65
C ASP A 386 22.77 21.90 23.68
N PHE A 387 22.97 23.21 23.50
CA PHE A 387 24.26 23.87 23.48
C PHE A 387 24.59 24.57 24.81
N ASP A 388 23.73 24.45 25.83
CA ASP A 388 24.05 24.91 27.18
C ASP A 388 25.34 24.22 27.66
N SER A 389 26.29 24.98 28.18
CA SER A 389 27.46 24.42 28.86
C SER A 389 27.02 23.78 30.20
N VAL A 390 27.25 22.49 30.34
CA VAL A 390 27.03 21.73 31.58
C VAL A 390 28.35 21.17 32.10
N GLU A 391 28.40 20.81 33.39
CA GLU A 391 29.58 20.16 33.97
C GLU A 391 29.93 18.89 33.18
N CYS A 392 31.21 18.73 32.85
CA CYS A 392 31.67 17.56 32.12
C CYS A 392 31.36 16.29 32.94
N PRO A 393 30.59 15.33 32.40
CA PRO A 393 30.17 14.15 33.16
C PRO A 393 31.32 13.17 33.45
N LEU A 394 32.41 13.23 32.67
CA LEU A 394 33.59 12.37 32.87
C LEU A 394 34.45 12.84 34.05
N CYS A 395 34.76 14.14 34.12
CA CYS A 395 35.63 14.70 35.16
C CYS A 395 34.87 15.45 36.27
N GLN A 396 33.54 15.46 36.22
CA GLN A 396 32.65 16.12 37.18
C GLN A 396 33.04 17.60 37.41
N GLY A 397 33.38 18.30 36.33
CA GLY A 397 33.78 19.71 36.37
C GLY A 397 35.22 19.99 36.79
N SER A 398 36.06 18.98 37.06
CA SER A 398 37.45 19.19 37.47
C SER A 398 38.36 19.65 36.33
N GLY A 399 37.99 19.35 35.08
CA GLY A 399 38.83 19.55 33.89
C GLY A 399 40.01 18.58 33.78
N ARG A 400 40.20 17.68 34.76
CA ARG A 400 41.35 16.80 34.87
C ARG A 400 40.93 15.32 34.86
N SER A 401 41.79 14.45 34.34
CA SER A 401 41.69 13.00 34.56
C SER A 401 42.16 12.64 35.96
N ASP A 402 41.95 11.39 36.37
CA ASP A 402 42.47 10.85 37.64
C ASP A 402 44.00 10.91 37.74
N GLU A 403 44.70 11.01 36.60
CA GLU A 403 46.17 11.09 36.51
C GLU A 403 46.71 12.52 36.50
N GLY A 404 45.82 13.53 36.50
CA GLY A 404 46.20 14.94 36.48
C GLY A 404 46.41 15.53 35.09
N ASP A 405 46.23 14.74 34.04
CA ASP A 405 46.18 15.24 32.66
C ASP A 405 44.87 15.96 32.37
N ASP A 406 44.81 16.67 31.24
CA ASP A 406 43.56 17.29 30.80
C ASP A 406 42.51 16.21 30.51
N CYS A 407 41.29 16.42 31.00
CA CYS A 407 40.20 15.46 30.80
C CYS A 407 39.99 15.19 29.31
N PRO A 408 39.97 13.94 28.83
CA PRO A 408 39.93 13.64 27.39
C PRO A 408 38.58 13.99 26.74
N LEU A 409 37.51 14.17 27.52
CA LEU A 409 36.20 14.55 27.01
C LEU A 409 36.04 16.07 26.84
N CYS A 410 36.43 16.86 27.84
CA CYS A 410 36.31 18.33 27.80
C CYS A 410 37.62 19.06 27.48
N VAL A 411 38.73 18.33 27.34
CA VAL A 411 40.07 18.87 27.03
C VAL A 411 40.47 20.01 27.97
N GLY A 412 40.16 19.87 29.26
CA GLY A 412 40.47 20.87 30.27
C GLY A 412 39.43 21.99 30.47
N GLU A 413 38.40 22.10 29.63
CA GLU A 413 37.41 23.19 29.67
C GLU A 413 36.38 23.07 30.82
N CYS A 414 36.45 22.00 31.62
CA CYS A 414 35.54 21.65 32.73
C CYS A 414 34.07 21.44 32.36
N THR A 415 33.63 21.90 31.19
CA THR A 415 32.25 21.86 30.71
C THR A 415 32.17 21.27 29.31
N VAL A 416 30.99 20.74 28.97
CA VAL A 416 30.66 20.25 27.63
C VAL A 416 29.24 20.73 27.27
N SER A 417 28.85 20.65 26.01
CA SER A 417 27.46 20.93 25.63
C SER A 417 26.51 19.89 26.25
N ARG A 418 25.30 20.33 26.62
CA ARG A 418 24.25 19.46 27.17
C ARG A 418 24.00 18.25 26.28
N ARG A 419 23.97 18.45 24.95
CA ARG A 419 23.80 17.37 23.97
C ARG A 419 24.93 16.36 24.05
N LEU A 420 26.18 16.81 24.05
CA LEU A 420 27.33 15.90 24.18
C LEU A 420 27.26 15.12 25.50
N SER A 421 26.96 15.79 26.62
CA SER A 421 26.77 15.12 27.92
C SER A 421 25.65 14.08 27.91
N ALA A 422 24.60 14.27 27.13
CA ALA A 422 23.46 13.36 27.07
C ALA A 422 23.72 12.16 26.15
N THR A 423 24.55 12.32 25.12
CA THR A 423 24.78 11.28 24.09
C THR A 423 26.12 10.56 24.20
N VAL A 424 27.09 11.11 24.94
CA VAL A 424 28.42 10.50 25.08
C VAL A 424 28.32 9.20 25.89
N ASP A 425 28.85 8.11 25.33
CA ASP A 425 29.11 6.89 26.08
C ASP A 425 30.41 7.07 26.85
N LEU A 426 30.33 7.21 28.17
CA LEU A 426 31.51 7.38 29.02
C LEU A 426 32.39 6.14 29.08
N SER A 427 31.83 4.96 28.79
CA SER A 427 32.59 3.70 28.88
C SER A 427 33.74 3.64 27.89
N ILE A 428 33.72 4.42 26.81
CA ILE A 428 34.82 4.51 25.85
C ILE A 428 36.12 5.02 26.49
N PHE A 429 36.02 5.75 27.60
CA PHE A 429 37.16 6.26 28.37
C PHE A 429 37.62 5.29 29.47
N ASP A 430 36.88 4.21 29.74
CA ASP A 430 37.28 3.19 30.71
C ASP A 430 38.61 2.56 30.30
N LYS A 431 39.46 2.27 31.28
CA LYS A 431 40.74 1.62 31.02
C LYS A 431 40.56 0.12 30.96
N VAL A 432 41.09 -0.48 29.90
CA VAL A 432 41.10 -1.93 29.67
C VAL A 432 42.51 -2.38 29.32
N ASP A 433 42.77 -3.67 29.50
CA ASP A 433 44.04 -4.27 29.11
C ASP A 433 44.26 -4.08 27.59
N CYS A 434 45.49 -3.73 27.23
CA CYS A 434 45.89 -3.56 25.84
C CYS A 434 45.69 -4.87 25.07
N PRO A 435 44.90 -4.88 23.98
CA PRO A 435 44.58 -6.10 23.23
C PRO A 435 45.77 -6.69 22.45
N LEU A 436 46.86 -5.93 22.27
CA LEU A 436 48.08 -6.42 21.61
C LEU A 436 49.01 -7.15 22.57
N CYS A 437 49.12 -6.70 23.82
CA CYS A 437 50.07 -7.24 24.79
C CYS A 437 49.41 -7.85 26.03
N ASP A 438 48.09 -8.00 26.02
CA ASP A 438 47.28 -8.58 27.11
C ASP A 438 47.64 -8.01 28.49
N GLY A 439 47.78 -6.68 28.59
CA GLY A 439 48.07 -6.01 29.86
C GLY A 439 49.54 -5.93 30.25
N THR A 440 50.45 -6.59 29.52
CA THR A 440 51.87 -6.68 29.92
C THR A 440 52.67 -5.41 29.71
N GLY A 441 52.23 -4.53 28.80
CA GLY A 441 52.97 -3.33 28.37
C GLY A 441 54.21 -3.64 27.54
N GLN A 442 54.55 -4.91 27.30
CA GLN A 442 55.79 -5.32 26.66
C GLN A 442 55.52 -6.17 25.42
N SER A 443 56.49 -6.18 24.50
CA SER A 443 56.56 -7.04 23.33
C SER A 443 57.92 -7.75 23.30
N GLU A 444 58.13 -8.67 22.36
CA GLU A 444 59.42 -9.36 22.20
C GLU A 444 60.59 -8.39 21.93
N TRP A 445 60.29 -7.18 21.44
CA TRP A 445 61.27 -6.19 20.97
C TRP A 445 61.29 -4.91 21.82
N GLY A 446 60.71 -4.92 23.03
CA GLY A 446 60.64 -3.77 23.93
C GLY A 446 59.21 -3.34 24.23
N ASP A 447 58.97 -2.05 24.43
CA ASP A 447 57.65 -1.54 24.81
C ASP A 447 56.58 -1.86 23.76
N CYS A 448 55.37 -2.20 24.22
CA CYS A 448 54.28 -2.53 23.32
C CYS A 448 53.93 -1.34 22.41
N SER A 449 54.07 -1.52 21.09
CA SER A 449 53.84 -0.46 20.09
C SER A 449 52.41 0.08 20.03
N TYR A 450 51.43 -0.63 20.61
CA TYR A 450 50.04 -0.17 20.68
C TYR A 450 49.79 0.74 21.87
N CYS A 451 50.15 0.30 23.08
CA CYS A 451 49.92 1.06 24.31
C CYS A 451 51.13 1.88 24.79
N GLY A 452 52.22 1.90 24.02
CA GLY A 452 53.42 2.68 24.35
C GLY A 452 54.12 2.26 25.64
N GLY A 453 53.97 1.00 26.07
CA GLY A 453 54.56 0.52 27.33
C GLY A 453 53.61 0.47 28.52
N GLU A 454 52.44 1.11 28.46
CA GLU A 454 51.57 1.30 29.63
C GLU A 454 50.77 0.04 30.04
N GLY A 455 50.61 -0.91 29.13
CA GLY A 455 49.83 -2.14 29.34
C GLY A 455 48.32 -1.95 29.31
N ILE A 456 47.83 -0.74 29.51
CA ILE A 456 46.40 -0.39 29.48
C ILE A 456 46.12 0.64 28.37
N VAL A 457 44.90 0.65 27.85
CA VAL A 457 44.40 1.64 26.88
C VAL A 457 42.95 1.99 27.20
N SER A 458 42.42 3.08 26.63
CA SER A 458 40.98 3.33 26.72
C SER A 458 40.20 2.27 25.95
N LYS A 459 39.00 1.93 26.41
CA LYS A 459 38.11 0.96 25.77
C LYS A 459 37.82 1.35 24.32
N GLY A 460 37.59 2.64 24.05
CA GLY A 460 37.38 3.14 22.70
C GLY A 460 38.62 2.98 21.80
N HIS A 461 39.83 3.06 22.37
CA HIS A 461 41.06 2.73 21.63
C HIS A 461 41.20 1.22 21.44
N ALA A 462 40.88 0.39 22.44
CA ALA A 462 40.88 -1.07 22.29
C ALA A 462 39.89 -1.57 21.23
N GLU A 463 38.69 -0.99 21.14
CA GLU A 463 37.66 -1.36 20.15
C GLU A 463 38.06 -1.03 18.70
N GLN A 464 38.98 -0.07 18.51
CA GLN A 464 39.54 0.27 17.21
C GLN A 464 40.74 -0.60 16.81
N PHE A 465 41.16 -1.53 17.67
CA PHE A 465 42.31 -2.39 17.42
C PHE A 465 42.04 -3.35 16.26
N ASP A 466 42.86 -3.25 15.21
CA ASP A 466 42.94 -4.25 14.14
C ASP A 466 44.24 -5.07 14.31
N PRO A 467 44.17 -6.36 14.68
CA PRO A 467 45.35 -7.22 14.78
C PRO A 467 46.18 -7.26 13.49
N ALA A 468 45.54 -7.14 12.32
CA ALA A 468 46.21 -7.23 11.03
C ALA A 468 47.18 -6.06 10.80
N GLU A 469 46.95 -4.92 11.43
CA GLU A 469 47.80 -3.74 11.35
C GLU A 469 49.13 -3.90 12.12
N TYR A 470 49.15 -4.78 13.11
CA TYR A 470 50.30 -5.02 13.99
C TYR A 470 51.08 -6.30 13.65
N GLU A 471 50.66 -7.05 12.63
CA GLU A 471 51.45 -8.14 12.08
C GLU A 471 52.78 -7.62 11.49
N LEU A 472 53.82 -8.45 11.58
CA LEU A 472 55.13 -8.13 11.03
C LEU A 472 55.13 -8.21 9.50
N ALA A 473 55.75 -7.24 8.86
CA ALA A 473 56.02 -7.17 7.44
C ALA A 473 57.50 -6.81 7.20
N GLU A 474 58.01 -7.15 6.02
CA GLU A 474 59.37 -6.79 5.62
C GLU A 474 59.57 -5.26 5.70
N CYS A 475 60.66 -4.86 6.35
CA CYS A 475 61.03 -3.46 6.48
C CYS A 475 61.22 -2.84 5.09
N PRO A 476 60.45 -1.80 4.70
CA PRO A 476 60.55 -1.19 3.37
C PRO A 476 61.86 -0.43 3.11
N ILE A 477 62.65 -0.18 4.16
CA ILE A 477 63.87 0.62 4.11
C ILE A 477 65.08 -0.26 3.82
N CYS A 478 65.19 -1.40 4.49
CA CYS A 478 66.25 -2.39 4.25
C CYS A 478 65.78 -3.59 3.43
N GLU A 479 64.55 -3.60 2.94
CA GLU A 479 63.99 -4.69 2.13
C GLU A 479 64.12 -6.07 2.80
N GLY A 480 63.95 -6.13 4.12
CA GLY A 480 64.06 -7.36 4.90
C GLY A 480 65.47 -7.76 5.33
N THR A 481 66.52 -7.05 4.90
CA THR A 481 67.92 -7.44 5.18
C THR A 481 68.37 -7.15 6.61
N GLY A 482 67.65 -6.29 7.34
CA GLY A 482 68.03 -5.84 8.67
C GLY A 482 69.24 -4.88 8.70
N SER A 483 69.86 -4.57 7.56
CA SER A 483 71.09 -3.77 7.48
C SER A 483 71.06 -2.78 6.32
N ASN A 484 71.79 -1.67 6.47
CA ASN A 484 72.01 -0.66 5.43
C ASN A 484 73.53 -0.38 5.29
N ASP A 485 73.91 0.55 4.41
CA ASP A 485 75.31 0.90 4.15
C ASP A 485 76.06 1.44 5.39
N GLU A 486 75.35 1.82 6.45
CA GLU A 486 75.88 2.40 7.69
C GLU A 486 75.89 1.41 8.87
N GLY A 487 75.38 0.18 8.70
CA GLY A 487 75.33 -0.84 9.74
C GLY A 487 73.94 -1.47 9.88
N ASP A 488 73.51 -1.71 11.13
CA ASP A 488 72.16 -2.21 11.40
C ASP A 488 71.12 -1.18 10.99
N CYS A 489 70.04 -1.62 10.35
CA CYS A 489 68.99 -0.74 9.89
C CYS A 489 68.24 -0.15 11.10
N GLU A 490 68.44 1.13 11.39
CA GLU A 490 67.88 1.83 12.56
C GLU A 490 66.35 1.71 12.69
N ILE A 491 65.64 1.57 11.57
CA ILE A 491 64.17 1.50 11.55
C ILE A 491 63.62 0.15 12.03
N CYS A 492 64.36 -0.94 11.84
CA CYS A 492 63.98 -2.27 12.30
C CYS A 492 64.98 -2.85 13.31
N GLU A 493 65.95 -2.04 13.74
CA GLU A 493 67.01 -2.36 14.69
C GLU A 493 67.71 -3.70 14.40
N GLY A 494 67.99 -3.99 13.13
CA GLY A 494 68.62 -5.26 12.74
C GLY A 494 67.65 -6.41 12.44
N GLY A 495 66.38 -6.32 12.84
CA GLY A 495 65.42 -7.43 12.76
C GLY A 495 64.80 -7.70 11.38
N GLY A 496 65.00 -6.81 10.41
CA GLY A 496 64.49 -6.96 9.03
C GLY A 496 62.97 -6.82 8.87
N GLN A 497 62.20 -6.84 9.96
CA GLN A 497 60.75 -6.76 9.95
C GLN A 497 60.26 -5.60 10.84
N VAL A 498 59.13 -5.00 10.47
CA VAL A 498 58.43 -3.96 11.24
C VAL A 498 56.93 -4.23 11.20
N THR A 499 56.14 -3.62 12.09
CA THR A 499 54.68 -3.74 12.02
C THR A 499 54.13 -3.22 10.68
N LYS A 500 53.04 -3.81 10.17
CA LYS A 500 52.41 -3.40 8.92
C LYS A 500 52.02 -1.92 8.90
N VAL A 501 51.56 -1.35 10.03
CA VAL A 501 51.29 0.10 10.15
C VAL A 501 52.55 0.93 9.91
N LEU A 502 53.67 0.55 10.52
CA LEU A 502 54.94 1.24 10.32
C LEU A 502 55.44 1.09 8.88
N ALA A 503 55.37 -0.12 8.32
CA ALA A 503 55.71 -0.39 6.92
C ALA A 503 54.87 0.46 5.95
N ASN A 504 53.55 0.54 6.16
CA ASN A 504 52.64 1.34 5.33
C ASN A 504 52.91 2.84 5.46
N ARG A 505 53.22 3.33 6.67
CA ARG A 505 53.58 4.73 6.90
C ARG A 505 54.89 5.12 6.20
N LEU A 506 55.88 4.23 6.23
CA LEU A 506 57.16 4.43 5.54
C LEU A 506 57.00 4.40 4.02
N ARG A 507 56.15 3.51 3.48
CA ARG A 507 55.84 3.44 2.04
C ARG A 507 55.11 4.68 1.52
N ARG A 508 54.23 5.31 2.32
CA ARG A 508 53.51 6.55 1.95
C ARG A 508 54.39 7.82 1.97
N ARG A 509 55.58 7.75 2.57
CA ARG A 509 56.55 8.86 2.63
C ARG A 509 57.63 8.79 1.54
N ARG A 510 57.67 7.71 0.76
CA ARG A 510 58.34 7.65 -0.55
C ARG A 510 57.39 8.18 -1.62
#